data_AF-H6Q5T6-F1
#
_entry.id   AF-H6Q5T6-F1
#
_cell.length_a   1.000
_cell.length_b   1.000
_cell.length_c   1.000
_cell.angle_alpha   90.00
_cell.angle_beta   90.00
_cell.angle_gamma   90.00
#
_symmetry.space_group_name_H-M   'P 1'
#
loop_
_entity.id
_entity.type
_entity.pdbx_description
1 polymer ?
#
loop_
_entity_poly.entity_id
_entity_poly.type
_entity_poly.pdbx_seq_one_letter_code
_entity_poly.pdbx_strand_id
1 'polypeptide(L)' 'MLSRSIQQICHIELSVLRIAIFELYHDTEIPYKVAINEAIELAKIFGAEKSHKFINGVLDKVATNLNLKIK' A
#
# COMPACT_ATOMS: atom_id res chain seq x y z
N MET A 1 -1.28 3.65 13.72
CA MET A 1 -1.44 2.26 14.20
C MET A 1 -2.09 1.41 13.12
N LEU A 2 -1.41 0.34 12.71
CA LEU A 2 -2.03 -0.77 11.98
C LEU A 2 -2.89 -1.54 12.98
N SER A 3 -4.15 -1.80 12.66
CA SER A 3 -5.11 -2.47 13.56
C SER A 3 -4.88 -3.98 13.68
N ARG A 4 -3.92 -4.54 12.95
CA ARG A 4 -3.54 -5.95 12.94
C ARG A 4 -2.05 -6.09 13.24
N SER A 5 -1.66 -7.14 13.95
CA SER A 5 -0.24 -7.46 14.10
C SER A 5 0.34 -7.87 12.74
N ILE A 6 1.63 -7.62 12.51
CA ILE A 6 2.30 -7.98 11.25
C ILE A 6 2.17 -9.48 10.96
N GLN A 7 2.13 -10.31 12.01
CA GLN A 7 1.96 -11.77 11.92
C GLN A 7 0.57 -12.18 11.38
N GLN A 8 -0.42 -11.29 11.42
CA GLN A 8 -1.78 -11.54 10.91
C GLN A 8 -2.00 -11.05 9.48
N ILE A 9 -0.99 -10.40 8.88
CA ILE A 9 -1.04 -9.94 7.49
C ILE A 9 -0.68 -11.12 6.59
N CYS A 10 -1.49 -11.39 5.57
CA CYS A 10 -1.20 -12.51 4.68
C CYS A 10 0.04 -12.21 3.83
N HIS A 11 0.72 -13.25 3.34
CA HIS A 11 1.97 -13.08 2.57
C HIS A 11 1.81 -12.18 1.34
N ILE A 12 0.64 -12.19 0.71
CA ILE A 12 0.35 -11.39 -0.48
C ILE A 12 0.20 -9.91 -0.09
N GLU A 13 -0.61 -9.61 0.93
CA GLU A 13 -0.75 -8.24 1.46
C GLU A 13 0.61 -7.66 1.86
N LEU A 14 1.43 -8.47 2.53
CA LEU A 14 2.76 -8.08 3.00
C LEU A 14 3.72 -7.81 1.83
N SER A 15 3.66 -8.63 0.79
CA SER A 15 4.49 -8.46 -0.42
C SER A 15 4.11 -7.20 -1.18
N VAL A 16 2.81 -6.97 -1.40
CA VAL A 16 2.30 -5.76 -2.07
C VAL A 16 2.66 -4.51 -1.29
N LEU A 17 2.46 -4.51 0.04
CA LEU A 17 2.82 -3.37 0.88
C LEU A 17 4.31 -3.06 0.84
N ARG A 18 5.18 -4.08 0.81
CA ARG A 18 6.64 -3.86 0.74
C ARG A 18 7.04 -3.17 -0.56
N ILE A 19 6.52 -3.62 -1.69
CA ILE A 19 6.83 -3.04 -3.01
C ILE A 19 6.33 -1.59 -3.05
N ALA A 20 5.04 -1.38 -2.74
CA ALA A 20 4.44 -0.05 -2.79
C ALA A 20 5.12 0.95 -1.85
N ILE A 21 5.42 0.54 -0.59
CA ILE A 21 6.10 1.42 0.35
C ILE A 21 7.53 1.71 -0.12
N PHE A 22 8.25 0.72 -0.66
CA PHE A 22 9.59 0.95 -1.20
C PHE A 22 9.57 1.99 -2.32
N GLU A 23 8.66 1.86 -3.29
CA GLU A 23 8.49 2.84 -4.37
C GLU A 23 8.16 4.24 -3.82
N LEU A 24 7.22 4.34 -2.87
CA LEU A 24 6.85 5.62 -2.24
C LEU A 24 8.01 6.33 -1.54
N TYR A 25 9.01 5.59 -1.03
CA TYR A 25 10.16 6.16 -0.32
C TYR A 25 11.34 6.47 -1.24
N HIS A 26 11.54 5.68 -2.29
CA HIS A 26 12.79 5.68 -3.05
C HIS A 26 12.64 6.05 -4.52
N ASP A 27 11.45 5.92 -5.09
CA ASP A 27 11.21 6.17 -6.51
C ASP A 27 10.42 7.47 -6.71
N THR A 28 11.15 8.55 -7.04
CA THR A 28 10.55 9.86 -7.31
C THR A 28 10.01 10.00 -8.73
N GLU A 29 10.31 9.05 -9.63
CA GLU A 29 9.86 9.10 -11.02
C GLU A 29 8.41 8.63 -11.15
N ILE A 30 7.97 7.72 -10.26
CA ILE A 30 6.61 7.21 -10.23
C ILE A 30 5.74 8.12 -9.36
N PRO A 31 4.66 8.72 -9.91
CA PRO A 31 3.72 9.48 -9.10
C PRO A 31 3.10 8.59 -8.02
N TYR A 32 3.13 9.03 -6.75
CA TYR A 32 2.65 8.22 -5.62
C TYR A 32 1.22 7.68 -5.80
N LYS A 33 0.33 8.44 -6.45
CA LYS A 33 -1.05 8.00 -6.73
C LYS A 33 -1.08 6.77 -7.64
N VAL A 34 -0.15 6.68 -8.59
CA VAL A 34 -0.03 5.55 -9.51
C VAL A 34 0.46 4.32 -8.73
N ALA A 35 1.55 4.45 -7.96
CA ALA A 35 2.05 3.36 -7.12
C ALA A 35 0.99 2.80 -6.16
N ILE A 36 0.19 3.67 -5.53
CA ILE A 36 -0.92 3.26 -4.67
C ILE A 36 -2.01 2.53 -5.46
N ASN A 37 -2.39 3.05 -6.64
CA ASN A 37 -3.41 2.42 -7.47
C ASN A 37 -2.99 1.02 -7.94
N GLU A 38 -1.75 0.87 -8.42
CA GLU A 38 -1.22 -0.43 -8.85
C GLU A 38 -1.16 -1.43 -7.70
N ALA A 39 -0.77 -0.99 -6.50
CA ALA A 39 -0.78 -1.84 -5.31
C ALA A 39 -2.20 -2.33 -4.97
N ILE A 40 -3.22 -1.49 -5.13
CA ILE A 40 -4.62 -1.85 -4.90
C ILE A 40 -5.11 -2.84 -5.96
N GLU A 41 -4.75 -2.66 -7.23
CA GLU A 41 -5.10 -3.61 -8.29
C GLU A 41 -4.43 -4.97 -8.10
N LEU A 42 -3.14 -5.01 -7.73
CA LEU A 42 -2.46 -6.25 -7.37
C LEU A 42 -3.16 -6.96 -6.21
N ALA A 43 -3.63 -6.22 -5.21
CA ALA A 43 -4.37 -6.77 -4.09
C ALA A 43 -5.74 -7.34 -4.48
N LYS A 44 -6.39 -6.81 -5.52
CA LYS A 44 -7.64 -7.36 -6.06
C LYS A 44 -7.41 -8.65 -6.84
N ILE A 45 -6.29 -8.72 -7.57
CA ILE A 45 -5.95 -9.88 -8.42
C ILE A 45 -5.47 -11.06 -7.55
N PHE A 46 -4.58 -10.79 -6.59
CA PHE A 46 -3.89 -11.83 -5.84
C PHE A 46 -4.34 -11.96 -4.39
N GLY A 47 -4.88 -10.89 -3.79
CA GLY A 47 -5.25 -10.87 -2.38
C GLY A 47 -6.60 -11.54 -2.11
N ALA A 48 -6.96 -11.61 -0.83
CA ALA A 48 -8.30 -11.99 -0.41
C ALA A 48 -9.29 -10.87 -0.73
N GLU A 49 -10.60 -11.17 -0.68
CA GLU A 49 -11.68 -10.24 -1.03
C GLU A 49 -11.57 -8.87 -0.33
N LYS A 50 -10.99 -8.80 0.88
CA LYS A 50 -10.84 -7.57 1.67
C LYS A 50 -9.43 -6.96 1.65
N SER A 51 -8.47 -7.58 0.96
CA SER A 51 -7.07 -7.15 0.96
C SER A 51 -6.86 -5.78 0.33
N HIS A 52 -7.57 -5.47 -0.76
CA HIS A 52 -7.48 -4.17 -1.43
C HIS A 52 -7.89 -3.00 -0.53
N LYS A 53 -8.96 -3.15 0.27
CA LYS A 53 -9.40 -2.12 1.24
C LYS A 53 -8.38 -1.92 2.36
N PHE A 54 -7.80 -3.02 2.84
CA PHE A 54 -6.76 -2.98 3.85
C PHE A 54 -5.52 -2.24 3.33
N ILE A 55 -5.02 -2.63 2.15
CA ILE A 55 -3.84 -2.01 1.52
C ILE A 55 -4.07 -0.53 1.27
N ASN A 56 -5.21 -0.13 0.69
CA ASN A 56 -5.53 1.27 0.48
C ASN A 56 -5.43 2.08 1.79
N GLY A 57 -6.08 1.60 2.86
CA GLY A 57 -6.06 2.30 4.15
C GLY A 57 -4.68 2.36 4.83
N VAL A 58 -3.76 1.43 4.52
CA VAL A 58 -2.37 1.49 4.99
C VAL A 58 -1.58 2.49 4.17
N LEU A 59 -1.65 2.42 2.85
CA LEU A 59 -0.90 3.29 1.94
C LEU A 59 -1.33 4.76 2.05
N ASP A 60 -2.62 5.04 2.27
CA ASP A 60 -3.11 6.40 2.55
C ASP A 60 -2.43 7.01 3.77
N LYS A 61 -2.23 6.23 4.83
CA LYS A 61 -1.52 6.67 6.05
C LYS A 61 -0.04 6.86 5.79
N VAL A 62 0.59 5.97 5.02
CA VAL A 62 2.00 6.10 4.63
C VAL A 62 2.21 7.37 3.80
N ALA A 63 1.39 7.60 2.79
CA ALA A 63 1.45 8.81 1.96
C ALA A 63 1.25 10.08 2.78
N THR A 64 0.29 10.08 3.71
CA THR A 64 0.07 11.19 4.65
C THR A 64 1.31 11.44 5.52
N ASN A 65 1.92 10.39 6.08
CA ASN A 65 3.13 10.51 6.90
C ASN A 65 4.34 11.03 6.10
N LEU A 66 4.41 10.71 4.81
CA LEU A 66 5.43 11.20 3.89
C LEU A 66 5.14 12.64 3.39
N ASN A 67 4.07 13.28 3.87
CA ASN A 67 3.60 14.57 3.36
C ASN A 67 3.33 14.59 1.84
N LEU A 68 3.03 13.43 1.26
CA LEU A 68 2.58 13.30 -0.12
C LEU A 68 1.11 13.74 -0.17
N LYS A 69 0.86 15.04 -0.07
CA LYS A 69 -0.50 15.57 -0.15
C LYS A 69 -0.97 15.68 -1.59
N ILE A 70 -2.17 15.14 -1.80
CA ILE A 70 -3.08 15.44 -2.88
C ILE A 70 -3.41 16.94 -2.76
N LYS A 71 -2.82 17.76 -3.63
CA LYS A 71 -3.48 18.98 -4.05
C LYS A 71 -4.57 18.61 -5.07
#